data_AF-A0A022XJN7-F1
#
_entry.id   AF-A0A022XJN7-F1
#
_cell.length_a   1.000
_cell.length_b   1.000
_cell.length_c   1.000
_cell.angle_alpha   90.00
_cell.angle_beta   90.00
_cell.angle_gamma   90.00
#
_symmetry.space_group_name_H-M   'P 1'
#
loop_
_entity.id
_entity.type
_entity.pdbx_description
1 polymer ?
#
loop_
_entity_poly.entity_id
_entity_poly.type
_entity_poly.pdbx_seq_one_letter_code
_entity_poly.pdbx_strand_id
1 'polypeptide(L)'
;MSPASARRAFPKVEDEQIVNGYLIALLASICMYHPDVSLHWSPVRKSFRFGKRDVEPNSGDRPYLFEARTDGHLASRNPGPNDAKPSAVIVEVKPTNRRYNNRVIYQATSQMVSWIYQEPDAPGAKKQYRRPMIIQEREQIRLIIATYDQEYIDYLNNKPPSGSEIPLMTMNELFIWDITKQHHMEVCGPVLLALALQNGKLEN
;
A
#
# COMPACT_ATOMS: atom_id res chain seq x y z
N MET A 1 -0.84 13.23 25.32
CA MET A 1 -2.30 13.08 25.44
C MET A 1 -2.61 11.68 25.96
N SER A 2 -3.47 11.56 26.98
CA SER A 2 -3.98 10.27 27.44
C SER A 2 -4.96 9.66 26.42
N PRO A 3 -5.15 8.34 26.37
CA PRO A 3 -6.14 7.68 25.50
C PRO A 3 -7.56 8.26 25.62
N ALA A 4 -7.93 8.69 26.83
CA ALA A 4 -9.23 9.32 27.10
C ALA A 4 -9.34 10.72 26.48
N SER A 5 -8.27 11.53 26.56
CA SER A 5 -8.23 12.86 25.92
C SER A 5 -8.24 12.77 24.39
N ALA A 6 -7.55 11.78 23.82
CA ALA A 6 -7.57 11.53 22.38
C ALA A 6 -9.00 11.17 21.92
N ARG A 7 -9.67 10.22 22.57
CA ARG A 7 -11.06 9.80 22.25
C ARG A 7 -12.08 10.95 22.25
N ARG A 8 -11.86 11.99 23.06
CA ARG A 8 -12.76 13.14 23.16
C ARG A 8 -12.55 14.14 22.00
N ALA A 9 -11.33 14.24 21.48
CA ALA A 9 -10.99 15.10 20.33
C ALA A 9 -11.37 14.49 18.97
N PHE A 10 -11.35 13.15 18.85
CA PHE A 10 -11.94 12.46 17.69
C PHE A 10 -12.77 11.27 18.18
N PRO A 11 -14.11 11.40 18.20
CA PRO A 11 -14.98 10.27 18.53
C PRO A 11 -14.73 9.12 17.55
N LYS A 12 -15.09 7.89 17.95
CA LYS A 12 -15.00 6.73 17.07
C LYS A 12 -15.80 7.04 15.81
N VAL A 13 -15.14 7.02 14.65
CA VAL A 13 -15.83 7.18 13.37
C VAL A 13 -16.76 5.97 13.21
N GLU A 14 -18.02 6.23 12.88
CA GLU A 14 -19.05 5.18 12.76
C GLU A 14 -18.67 4.15 11.69
N ASP A 15 -18.02 4.61 10.61
CA ASP A 15 -17.60 3.79 9.48
C ASP A 15 -16.17 4.13 9.02
N GLU A 16 -15.34 3.10 8.83
CA GLU A 16 -14.01 3.18 8.22
C GLU A 16 -14.06 3.82 6.82
N GLN A 17 -15.18 3.69 6.10
CA GLN A 17 -15.37 4.30 4.78
C GLN A 17 -15.34 5.82 4.79
N ILE A 18 -15.70 6.45 5.90
CA ILE A 18 -15.60 7.91 6.02
C ILE A 18 -14.13 8.32 5.98
N VAL A 19 -13.27 7.64 6.75
CA VAL A 19 -11.83 7.92 6.77
C VAL A 19 -11.20 7.64 5.40
N ASN A 20 -11.59 6.53 4.75
CA ASN A 20 -11.14 6.20 3.41
C ASN A 20 -11.56 7.27 2.39
N GLY A 21 -12.82 7.68 2.41
CA GLY A 21 -13.34 8.73 1.54
C GLY A 21 -12.56 10.04 1.67
N TYR A 22 -12.28 10.48 2.90
CA TYR A 22 -11.46 11.67 3.14
C TYR A 22 -10.04 11.54 2.58
N LEU A 23 -9.37 10.41 2.83
CA LEU A 23 -8.01 10.19 2.33
C LEU A 23 -7.95 10.21 0.81
N ILE A 24 -8.84 9.45 0.16
CA ILE A 24 -8.88 9.36 -1.30
C ILE A 24 -9.23 10.72 -1.92
N ALA A 25 -10.17 11.46 -1.33
CA ALA A 25 -10.51 12.80 -1.78
C ALA A 25 -9.31 13.77 -1.66
N LEU A 26 -8.57 13.73 -0.55
CA LEU A 26 -7.36 14.52 -0.35
C LEU A 26 -6.30 14.18 -1.42
N LEU A 27 -5.98 12.89 -1.56
CA LEU A 27 -4.99 12.41 -2.53
C LEU A 27 -5.36 12.79 -3.97
N ALA A 28 -6.62 12.62 -4.35
CA ALA A 28 -7.13 13.02 -5.65
C ALA A 28 -7.04 14.54 -5.84
N SER A 29 -7.42 15.34 -4.84
CA SER A 29 -7.43 16.81 -4.92
C SER A 29 -6.03 17.40 -5.10
N ILE A 30 -5.03 16.85 -4.41
CA ILE A 30 -3.62 17.27 -4.55
C ILE A 30 -3.11 16.99 -5.97
N CYS A 31 -3.61 15.94 -6.63
CA CYS A 31 -3.17 15.51 -7.96
C CYS A 31 -3.98 16.13 -9.11
N MET A 32 -5.24 16.50 -8.87
CA MET A 32 -6.27 16.75 -9.89
C MET A 32 -5.87 17.77 -10.96
N TYR A 33 -5.09 18.79 -10.58
CA TYR A 33 -4.75 19.91 -11.46
C TYR A 33 -3.29 19.96 -11.88
N HIS A 34 -2.49 18.95 -11.51
CA HIS A 34 -1.09 18.92 -11.90
C HIS A 34 -0.95 18.24 -13.27
N PRO A 35 -0.50 18.95 -14.32
CA PRO A 35 -0.54 18.45 -15.71
C PRO A 35 0.30 17.17 -15.92
N ASP A 36 1.37 17.00 -15.14
CA ASP A 36 2.27 15.86 -15.25
C ASP A 36 1.82 14.62 -14.46
N VAL A 37 0.75 14.71 -13.66
CA VAL A 37 0.23 13.53 -12.95
C VAL A 37 -0.57 12.66 -13.92
N SER A 38 -0.02 11.49 -14.24
CA SER A 38 -0.60 10.57 -15.23
C SER A 38 -1.51 9.49 -14.62
N LEU A 39 -1.39 9.23 -13.31
CA LEU A 39 -2.15 8.22 -12.59
C LEU A 39 -3.26 8.84 -11.72
N HIS A 40 -4.23 8.01 -11.32
CA HIS A 40 -5.41 8.46 -10.60
C HIS A 40 -5.57 7.69 -9.29
N TRP A 41 -5.91 8.42 -8.23
CA TRP A 41 -6.29 7.83 -6.96
C TRP A 41 -7.70 7.25 -7.05
N SER A 42 -7.84 5.99 -6.66
CA SER A 42 -9.07 5.23 -6.76
C SER A 42 -9.45 4.65 -5.40
N PRO A 43 -10.73 4.78 -4.96
CA PRO A 43 -11.25 4.10 -3.78
C PRO A 43 -11.57 2.62 -4.05
N VAL A 44 -11.32 2.13 -5.28
CA VAL A 44 -11.58 0.73 -5.63
C VAL A 44 -10.65 -0.16 -4.82
N ARG A 45 -11.26 -1.03 -4.01
CA ARG A 45 -10.55 -2.05 -3.25
C ARG A 45 -9.95 -3.08 -4.19
N LYS A 46 -8.63 -3.16 -4.23
CA LYS A 46 -7.94 -4.15 -5.05
C LYS A 46 -7.69 -5.40 -4.22
N SER A 47 -8.01 -6.54 -4.80
CA SER A 47 -7.81 -7.86 -4.21
C SER A 47 -6.52 -8.44 -4.74
N PHE A 48 -5.60 -8.78 -3.84
CA PHE A 48 -4.40 -9.52 -4.13
C PHE A 48 -4.49 -10.89 -3.45
N ARG A 49 -4.37 -11.95 -4.23
CA ARG A 49 -4.36 -13.35 -3.78
C ARG A 49 -2.93 -13.86 -3.73
N PHE A 50 -2.58 -14.50 -2.62
CA PHE A 50 -1.27 -15.05 -2.40
C PHE A 50 -1.33 -16.58 -2.28
N GLY A 51 -0.35 -17.27 -2.87
CA GLY A 51 -0.21 -18.72 -2.78
C GLY A 51 -0.69 -19.49 -4.02
N LYS A 52 -0.74 -20.83 -3.87
CA LYS A 52 -0.82 -21.88 -4.91
C LYS A 52 -1.36 -21.44 -6.28
N ARG A 53 -0.47 -21.36 -7.27
CA ARG A 53 -0.79 -21.11 -8.69
C ARG A 53 -1.28 -22.36 -9.42
N ASP A 54 -0.93 -23.54 -8.91
CA ASP A 54 -1.16 -24.83 -9.56
C ASP A 54 -2.23 -25.64 -8.81
N VAL A 55 -3.44 -25.11 -8.72
CA VAL A 55 -4.59 -25.88 -8.22
C VAL A 55 -5.32 -26.49 -9.41
N GLU A 56 -5.46 -27.81 -9.42
CA GLU A 56 -6.18 -28.51 -10.48
C GLU A 56 -7.62 -27.98 -10.58
N PRO A 57 -8.12 -27.67 -11.80
CA PRO A 57 -9.51 -27.32 -11.99
C PRO A 57 -10.41 -28.41 -11.41
N ASN A 58 -11.42 -28.03 -10.62
CA ASN A 58 -12.39 -28.92 -9.96
C ASN A 58 -11.88 -29.74 -8.75
N SER A 59 -10.67 -29.49 -8.25
CA SER A 59 -10.16 -30.11 -7.00
C SER A 59 -10.93 -29.69 -5.74
N GLY A 60 -11.76 -28.65 -5.80
CA GLY A 60 -12.45 -28.07 -4.64
C GLY A 60 -11.53 -27.20 -3.75
N ASP A 61 -10.22 -27.21 -4.00
CA ASP A 61 -9.24 -26.39 -3.31
C ASP A 61 -9.32 -24.92 -3.75
N ARG A 62 -9.12 -24.00 -2.80
CA ARG A 62 -8.97 -22.58 -3.14
C ARG A 62 -7.65 -22.36 -3.88
N PRO A 63 -7.64 -21.64 -5.02
CA PRO A 63 -6.42 -21.37 -5.81
C PRO A 63 -5.52 -20.29 -5.19
N TYR A 64 -5.56 -20.15 -3.86
CA TYR A 64 -4.77 -19.20 -3.07
C TYR A 64 -4.85 -19.57 -1.59
N LEU A 65 -3.81 -19.25 -0.83
CA LEU A 65 -3.74 -19.44 0.62
C LEU A 65 -4.53 -18.35 1.35
N PHE A 66 -4.37 -17.09 0.93
CA PHE A 66 -5.14 -15.97 1.46
C PHE A 66 -5.35 -14.87 0.42
N GLU A 67 -6.29 -13.98 0.72
CA GLU A 67 -6.60 -12.80 -0.08
C GLU A 67 -6.47 -11.56 0.81
N ALA A 68 -5.70 -10.58 0.34
CA ALA A 68 -5.55 -9.29 0.98
C ALA A 68 -6.21 -8.22 0.10
N ARG A 69 -7.08 -7.41 0.69
CA ARG A 69 -7.81 -6.34 -0.01
C ARG A 69 -7.36 -4.98 0.49
N THR A 70 -7.03 -4.08 -0.43
CA THR A 70 -6.67 -2.68 -0.11
C THR A 70 -7.93 -1.82 0.06
N ASP A 71 -7.77 -0.63 0.65
CA ASP A 71 -8.83 0.39 0.74
C ASP A 71 -8.80 1.38 -0.42
N GLY A 72 -7.72 1.40 -1.19
CA GLY A 72 -7.58 2.15 -2.43
C GLY A 72 -6.21 1.93 -3.08
N HIS A 73 -5.96 2.63 -4.18
CA HIS A 73 -4.65 2.66 -4.83
C HIS A 73 -4.50 3.82 -5.81
N LEU A 74 -3.25 4.11 -6.19
CA LEU A 74 -2.90 4.90 -7.37
C LEU A 74 -2.75 3.95 -8.56
N ALA A 75 -3.45 4.19 -9.67
CA ALA A 75 -3.37 3.35 -10.87
C ALA A 75 -3.76 4.12 -12.15
N SER A 76 -3.54 3.49 -13.31
CA SER A 76 -4.03 4.00 -14.59
C SER A 76 -5.56 3.96 -14.64
N ARG A 77 -6.19 5.02 -15.18
CA ARG A 77 -7.64 5.13 -15.33
C ARG A 77 -8.18 4.16 -16.38
N ASN A 78 -7.41 3.97 -17.46
CA ASN A 78 -7.74 3.12 -18.60
C ASN A 78 -6.60 2.10 -18.77
N PRO A 79 -6.59 1.01 -17.99
CA PRO A 79 -5.68 -0.09 -18.26
C PRO A 79 -5.91 -0.61 -19.69
N GLY A 80 -4.85 -0.72 -20.48
CA GLY A 80 -4.90 -1.44 -21.73
C GLY A 80 -5.22 -2.94 -21.52
N PRO A 81 -5.56 -3.69 -22.58
CA PRO A 81 -5.90 -5.11 -22.48
C PRO A 81 -4.80 -6.00 -21.87
N ASN A 82 -3.53 -5.58 -22.03
CA ASN A 82 -2.35 -6.25 -21.49
C ASN A 82 -1.85 -5.62 -20.18
N ASP A 83 -2.52 -4.56 -19.73
CA ASP A 83 -2.13 -3.75 -18.59
C ASP A 83 -3.03 -4.19 -17.44
N ALA A 84 -2.67 -5.27 -16.74
CA ALA A 84 -3.43 -5.78 -15.60
C ALA A 84 -3.35 -4.81 -14.42
N LYS A 85 -3.95 -3.60 -14.57
CA LYS A 85 -4.05 -2.48 -13.63
C LYS A 85 -2.91 -2.45 -12.59
N PRO A 86 -1.62 -2.36 -12.93
CA PRO A 86 -0.58 -2.37 -11.91
C PRO A 86 -0.83 -1.19 -10.97
N SER A 87 -0.95 -1.50 -9.67
CA SER A 87 -1.01 -0.42 -8.69
C SER A 87 0.36 0.23 -8.66
N ALA A 88 0.42 1.55 -8.52
CA ALA A 88 1.67 2.29 -8.29
C ALA A 88 1.90 2.52 -6.79
N VAL A 89 0.81 2.72 -6.05
CA VAL A 89 0.78 2.90 -4.59
C VAL A 89 -0.49 2.23 -4.09
N ILE A 90 -0.43 1.55 -2.95
CA ILE A 90 -1.63 1.01 -2.28
C ILE A 90 -1.97 1.81 -1.01
N VAL A 91 -3.25 1.79 -0.64
CA VAL A 91 -3.79 2.51 0.51
C VAL A 91 -4.46 1.55 1.48
N GLU A 92 -4.21 1.72 2.77
CA GLU A 92 -4.94 1.06 3.87
C GLU A 92 -5.42 2.10 4.87
N VAL A 93 -6.63 1.93 5.38
CA VAL A 93 -7.22 2.86 6.32
C VAL A 93 -7.76 2.13 7.54
N LYS A 94 -7.54 2.70 8.72
CA LYS A 94 -8.14 2.23 9.97
C LYS A 94 -8.69 3.41 10.79
N PRO A 95 -9.88 3.26 11.40
CA PRO A 95 -10.49 4.31 12.22
C PRO A 95 -9.81 4.47 13.58
N THR A 96 -8.85 3.60 13.92
CA THR A 96 -8.15 3.56 15.21
C THR A 96 -6.64 3.63 15.04
N ASN A 97 -5.95 4.10 16.07
CA ASN A 97 -4.48 4.14 16.09
C ASN A 97 -3.88 2.76 16.39
N ARG A 98 -2.77 2.39 15.75
CA ARG A 98 -2.08 1.10 15.95
C ARG A 98 -1.62 0.83 17.37
N ARG A 99 -1.42 1.86 18.20
CA ARG A 99 -1.10 1.71 19.64
C ARG A 99 -2.14 0.89 20.40
N TYR A 100 -3.36 0.77 19.87
CA TYR A 100 -4.42 -0.05 20.46
C TYR A 100 -4.50 -1.45 19.85
N ASN A 101 -3.98 -1.66 18.63
CA ASN A 101 -4.02 -2.94 17.93
C ASN A 101 -3.02 -2.98 16.75
N ASN A 102 -2.09 -3.93 16.76
CA ASN A 102 -1.12 -4.14 15.69
C ASN A 102 -1.70 -4.77 14.41
N ARG A 103 -3.00 -5.09 14.37
CA ARG A 103 -3.67 -5.70 13.21
C ARG A 103 -3.44 -4.95 11.90
N VAL A 104 -3.36 -3.61 11.96
CA VAL A 104 -3.06 -2.78 10.79
C VAL A 104 -1.69 -3.10 10.17
N ILE A 105 -0.68 -3.42 10.99
CA ILE A 105 0.64 -3.82 10.50
C ILE A 105 0.54 -5.17 9.79
N TYR A 106 -0.13 -6.16 10.40
CA TYR A 106 -0.31 -7.47 9.75
C TYR A 106 -1.09 -7.38 8.44
N GLN A 107 -2.13 -6.53 8.38
CA GLN A 107 -2.90 -6.30 7.16
C GLN A 107 -2.03 -5.62 6.09
N ALA A 108 -1.32 -4.55 6.45
CA ALA A 108 -0.41 -3.85 5.53
C ALA A 108 0.68 -4.77 4.98
N THR A 109 1.30 -5.58 5.82
CA THR A 109 2.29 -6.58 5.39
C THR A 109 1.64 -7.62 4.47
N SER A 110 0.46 -8.14 4.79
CA SER A 110 -0.22 -9.13 3.95
C SER A 110 -0.60 -8.59 2.57
N GLN A 111 -0.97 -7.30 2.49
CA GLN A 111 -1.26 -6.60 1.23
C GLN A 111 0.00 -6.39 0.42
N MET A 112 1.08 -5.92 1.06
CA MET A 112 2.36 -5.69 0.38
C MET A 112 2.93 -6.99 -0.21
N VAL A 113 2.95 -8.07 0.58
CA VAL A 113 3.44 -9.37 0.12
C VAL A 113 2.58 -9.92 -1.02
N SER A 114 1.25 -9.87 -0.88
CA SER A 114 0.34 -10.33 -1.94
C SER A 114 0.47 -9.49 -3.22
N TRP A 115 0.69 -8.18 -3.09
CA TRP A 115 0.90 -7.29 -4.22
C TRP A 115 2.20 -7.60 -4.95
N ILE A 116 3.31 -7.78 -4.23
CA ILE A 116 4.60 -8.22 -4.81
C ILE A 116 4.45 -9.57 -5.51
N TYR A 117 3.71 -10.50 -4.90
CA TYR A 117 3.50 -11.83 -5.44
C TYR A 117 2.71 -11.84 -6.75
N GLN A 118 1.63 -11.05 -6.85
CA GLN A 118 0.77 -11.03 -8.04
C GLN A 118 1.29 -10.16 -9.16
N GLU A 119 1.95 -9.06 -8.82
CA GLU A 119 2.44 -8.07 -9.77
C GLU A 119 3.95 -7.92 -9.59
N PRO A 120 4.78 -8.97 -9.73
CA PRO A 120 6.19 -8.89 -9.43
C PRO A 120 6.92 -7.91 -10.36
N ASP A 121 7.96 -7.28 -9.83
CA ASP A 121 8.88 -6.48 -10.64
C ASP A 121 9.59 -7.37 -11.67
N ALA A 122 9.92 -6.79 -12.82
CA ALA A 122 10.64 -7.50 -13.87
C ALA A 122 12.05 -7.91 -13.38
N PRO A 123 12.46 -9.17 -13.56
CA PRO A 123 13.77 -9.63 -13.13
C PRO A 123 14.92 -8.82 -13.74
N GLY A 124 15.91 -8.48 -12.92
CA GLY A 124 17.10 -7.75 -13.34
C GLY A 124 16.85 -6.26 -13.63
N ALA A 125 15.64 -5.75 -13.43
CA ALA A 125 15.34 -4.34 -13.68
C ALA A 125 16.12 -3.40 -12.73
N LYS A 126 16.36 -3.83 -11.49
CA LYS A 126 17.09 -3.07 -10.46
C LYS A 126 17.79 -4.02 -9.48
N LYS A 127 18.81 -3.53 -8.78
CA LYS A 127 19.44 -4.24 -7.64
C LYS A 127 18.50 -4.38 -6.45
N GLN A 128 17.61 -3.41 -6.25
CA GLN A 128 16.63 -3.40 -5.18
C GLN A 128 15.33 -2.77 -5.71
N TYR A 129 14.21 -3.38 -5.38
CA TYR A 129 12.87 -2.91 -5.70
C TYR A 129 12.26 -2.14 -4.52
N ARG A 130 11.35 -1.21 -4.84
CA ARG A 130 10.67 -0.38 -3.84
C ARG A 130 9.19 -0.26 -4.14
N ARG A 131 8.34 -0.45 -3.13
CA ARG A 131 6.90 -0.21 -3.23
C ARG A 131 6.39 0.71 -2.14
N PRO A 132 5.76 1.84 -2.50
CA PRO A 132 5.13 2.73 -1.55
C PRO A 132 3.75 2.23 -1.12
N MET A 133 3.42 2.50 0.14
CA MET A 133 2.10 2.30 0.71
C MET A 133 1.76 3.50 1.61
N ILE A 134 0.53 3.96 1.50
CA ILE A 134 -0.02 4.99 2.40
C ILE A 134 -0.95 4.31 3.39
N ILE A 135 -0.77 4.59 4.67
CA ILE A 135 -1.68 4.14 5.72
C ILE A 135 -2.26 5.35 6.41
N GLN A 136 -3.59 5.42 6.54
CA GLN A 136 -4.21 6.36 7.48
C GLN A 136 -4.80 5.63 8.68
N GLU A 137 -4.31 6.00 9.85
CA GLU A 137 -4.81 5.55 11.14
C GLU A 137 -5.35 6.76 11.88
N ARG A 138 -6.68 6.92 11.84
CA ARG A 138 -7.35 8.05 12.47
C ARG A 138 -6.77 9.39 11.95
N GLU A 139 -6.12 10.18 12.81
CA GLU A 139 -5.50 11.46 12.43
C GLU A 139 -4.11 11.33 11.79
N GLN A 140 -3.53 10.13 11.75
CA GLN A 140 -2.15 9.93 11.29
C GLN A 140 -2.08 9.33 9.89
N ILE A 141 -1.53 10.07 8.94
CA ILE A 141 -1.15 9.55 7.62
C ILE A 141 0.32 9.11 7.70
N ARG A 142 0.62 7.92 7.19
CA ARG A 142 1.95 7.31 7.21
C ARG A 142 2.36 6.92 5.80
N LEU A 143 3.61 7.19 5.44
CA LEU A 143 4.21 6.70 4.21
C LEU A 143 5.19 5.57 4.54
N ILE A 144 4.92 4.39 3.98
CA ILE A 144 5.74 3.20 4.12
C ILE A 144 6.36 2.85 2.78
N ILE A 145 7.65 2.55 2.76
CA ILE A 145 8.36 2.04 1.60
C ILE A 145 8.84 0.62 1.89
N ALA A 146 8.26 -0.36 1.20
CA ALA A 146 8.78 -1.71 1.18
C ALA A 146 10.00 -1.80 0.27
N THR A 147 11.08 -2.42 0.75
CA THR A 147 12.31 -2.68 0.01
C THR A 147 12.59 -4.18 0.00
N TYR A 148 12.86 -4.73 -1.18
CA TYR A 148 13.11 -6.15 -1.42
C TYR A 148 13.89 -6.30 -2.73
N ASP A 149 14.25 -7.53 -3.09
CA ASP A 149 15.02 -7.83 -4.30
C ASP A 149 14.46 -9.04 -5.06
N GLN A 150 15.20 -9.48 -6.06
CA GLN A 150 14.81 -10.62 -6.87
C GLN A 150 14.78 -11.93 -6.08
N GLU A 151 15.70 -12.11 -5.13
CA GLU A 151 15.75 -13.30 -4.29
C GLU A 151 14.50 -13.41 -3.43
N TYR A 152 13.97 -12.29 -2.93
CA TYR A 152 12.70 -12.27 -2.21
C TYR A 152 11.52 -12.70 -3.10
N ILE A 153 11.44 -12.19 -4.33
CA ILE A 153 10.41 -12.60 -5.29
C ILE A 153 10.52 -14.11 -5.57
N ASP A 154 11.72 -14.62 -5.77
CA ASP A 154 11.99 -16.03 -6.04
C ASP A 154 11.60 -16.91 -4.84
N TYR A 155 11.90 -16.47 -3.62
CA TYR A 155 11.47 -17.10 -2.37
C TYR A 155 9.94 -17.19 -2.26
N LEU A 156 9.22 -16.09 -2.54
CA LEU A 156 7.75 -16.12 -2.54
C LEU A 156 7.17 -17.12 -3.57
N ASN A 157 7.94 -17.46 -4.60
CA ASN A 157 7.59 -18.44 -5.64
C ASN A 157 8.18 -19.84 -5.39
N ASN A 158 8.60 -20.14 -4.15
CA ASN A 158 9.18 -21.43 -3.76
C ASN A 158 10.41 -21.85 -4.57
N LYS A 159 11.15 -20.89 -5.16
CA LYS A 159 12.45 -21.18 -5.76
C LYS A 159 13.50 -21.30 -4.66
N PRO A 160 14.47 -22.22 -4.80
CA PRO A 160 15.54 -22.36 -3.82
C PRO A 160 16.36 -21.06 -3.74
N PRO A 161 16.71 -20.58 -2.54
CA PRO A 161 17.57 -19.41 -2.40
C PRO A 161 18.98 -19.73 -2.93
N SER A 162 19.65 -18.70 -3.48
CA SER A 162 21.02 -18.81 -3.98
C SER A 162 22.07 -18.99 -2.87
N GLY A 163 21.70 -18.69 -1.62
CA GLY A 163 22.58 -18.74 -0.45
C GLY A 163 21.87 -19.29 0.80
N SER A 164 22.55 -19.20 1.94
CA SER A 164 22.03 -19.69 3.23
C SER A 164 21.12 -18.71 3.96
N GLU A 165 21.11 -17.43 3.56
CA GLU A 165 20.24 -16.41 4.17
C GLU A 165 18.84 -16.47 3.57
N ILE A 166 17.83 -16.27 4.41
CA ILE A 166 16.44 -16.18 3.96
C ILE A 166 16.27 -14.77 3.37
N PRO A 167 15.90 -14.62 2.09
CA PRO A 167 15.65 -13.32 1.52
C PRO A 167 14.36 -12.75 2.14
N LEU A 168 14.42 -11.51 2.64
CA LEU A 168 13.32 -10.86 3.35
C LEU A 168 13.02 -9.49 2.75
N MET A 169 11.73 -9.12 2.77
CA MET A 169 11.30 -7.75 2.56
C MET A 169 11.41 -6.94 3.86
N THR A 170 11.85 -5.69 3.73
CA THR A 170 11.80 -4.70 4.83
C THR A 170 10.77 -3.63 4.52
N MET A 171 9.86 -3.33 5.46
CA MET A 171 8.89 -2.22 5.34
C MET A 171 9.34 -1.04 6.20
N ASN A 172 9.80 0.04 5.57
CA ASN A 172 10.33 1.22 6.25
C ASN A 172 9.26 2.29 6.37
N GLU A 173 8.94 2.71 7.59
CA GLU A 173 8.07 3.87 7.83
C GLU A 173 8.91 5.15 7.74
N LEU A 174 8.75 5.90 6.64
CA LEU A 174 9.57 7.09 6.39
C LEU A 174 8.99 8.35 7.03
N PHE A 175 7.66 8.51 6.98
CA PHE A 175 7.00 9.71 7.46
C PHE A 175 5.72 9.40 8.22
N ILE A 176 5.42 10.25 9.20
CA ILE A 176 4.17 10.25 9.97
C ILE A 176 3.67 11.70 10.02
N TRP A 177 2.54 11.95 9.38
CA TRP A 177 1.87 13.25 9.37
C TRP A 177 0.61 13.22 10.22
N ASP A 178 0.45 14.22 11.07
CA ASP A 178 -0.75 14.42 11.87
C ASP A 178 -1.60 15.48 11.18
N ILE A 179 -2.79 15.09 10.71
CA ILE A 179 -3.66 15.96 9.91
C ILE A 179 -4.19 17.18 10.68
N THR A 180 -4.02 17.18 12.01
CA THR A 180 -4.42 18.29 12.88
C THR A 180 -3.37 19.39 12.95
N LYS A 181 -2.17 19.15 12.41
CA LYS A 181 -1.03 20.05 12.49
C LYS A 181 -0.71 20.62 11.12
N GLN A 182 -0.89 21.93 10.97
CA GLN A 182 -0.64 22.65 9.72
C GLN A 182 0.74 22.32 9.11
N HIS A 183 1.82 22.44 9.89
CA HIS A 183 3.18 22.18 9.41
C HIS A 183 3.43 20.72 8.96
N HIS A 184 2.68 19.73 9.49
CA HIS A 184 2.75 18.37 8.94
C HIS A 184 2.10 18.32 7.57
N MET A 185 0.96 19.00 7.38
CA MET A 185 0.22 19.00 6.13
C MET A 185 0.92 19.81 5.01
N GLU A 186 1.65 20.86 5.38
CA GLU A 186 2.52 21.62 4.46
C GLU A 186 3.59 20.74 3.79
N VAL A 187 4.07 19.70 4.49
CA VAL A 187 5.05 18.73 3.94
C VAL A 187 4.36 17.52 3.32
N CYS A 188 3.28 17.03 3.94
CA CYS A 188 2.52 15.87 3.49
C CYS A 188 2.05 16.02 2.04
N GLY A 189 1.42 17.15 1.71
CA GLY A 189 0.88 17.41 0.37
C GLY A 189 1.93 17.29 -0.74
N PRO A 190 3.02 18.08 -0.70
CA PRO A 190 4.10 18.01 -1.68
C PRO A 190 4.74 16.62 -1.81
N VAL A 191 4.95 15.90 -0.70
CA VAL A 191 5.53 14.55 -0.74
C VAL A 191 4.59 13.55 -1.44
N LEU A 192 3.29 13.59 -1.13
CA LEU A 192 2.30 12.73 -1.77
C LEU A 192 2.09 13.06 -3.25
N LEU A 193 2.17 14.35 -3.62
CA LEU A 193 2.18 14.79 -5.02
C LEU A 193 3.42 14.25 -5.76
N ALA A 194 4.61 14.39 -5.18
CA ALA A 194 5.85 13.89 -5.77
C ALA A 194 5.79 12.38 -6.01
N LEU A 195 5.19 11.62 -5.09
CA LEU A 195 4.97 10.19 -5.26
C LEU A 195 4.07 9.87 -6.46
N ALA A 196 3.01 10.65 -6.66
CA ALA A 196 2.11 10.50 -7.80
C ALA A 196 2.77 10.89 -9.13
N LEU A 197 3.55 11.98 -9.14
CA LEU A 197 4.34 12.42 -10.30
C LEU A 197 5.37 11.38 -10.76
N GLN A 198 5.97 10.67 -9.80
CA GLN A 198 6.89 9.57 -10.08
C GLN A 198 6.16 8.26 -10.44
N ASN A 199 4.83 8.27 -10.54
CA ASN A 199 4.02 7.08 -10.77
C ASN A 199 4.33 5.96 -9.74
N GLY A 200 4.60 6.34 -8.48
CA GLY A 200 5.01 5.44 -7.41
C GLY A 200 6.42 4.83 -7.56
N LYS A 201 7.16 5.17 -8.64
CA LYS A 201 8.51 4.67 -8.90
C LYS A 201 9.51 5.43 -8.06
N LEU A 202 10.13 4.75 -7.11
CA LEU A 202 11.20 5.32 -6.28
C LEU A 202 12.54 4.88 -6.89
N GLU A 203 13.14 5.76 -7.69
CA GLU A 203 14.47 5.54 -8.25
C GLU A 203 15.56 5.95 -7.24
N ASN A 204 16.76 5.40 -7.42
CA ASN A 204 17.98 5.88 -6.74
C ASN A 204 18.71 6.80 -7.71
#